data_AF-A0A962EIL9-F1
#
_entry.id   AF-A0A962EIL9-F1
#
_cell.length_a   1.000
_cell.length_b   1.000
_cell.length_c   1.000
_cell.angle_alpha   90.00
_cell.angle_beta   90.00
_cell.angle_gamma   90.00
#
_symmetry.space_group_name_H-M   'P 1'
#
loop_
_entity.id
_entity.type
_entity.pdbx_description
1 polymer ?
#
loop_
_entity_poly.entity_id
_entity_poly.type
_entity_poly.pdbx_seq_one_letter_code
_entity_poly.pdbx_strand_id
1 'polypeptide(L)'
;MRALWLTVFFLVFIWSGIKPHDYYTWLLEVAPAVIGIVILALTEKSFPLTPLLYFLILLHCIVLMIGGHYTYAEVPFFEGLFGAERNNYDKVGHFMQGFVPAMIAREICIRKQVFNAHASTLWRDFFIVCFCLAFSALYELIEWWVALLSGTGADAFLGTQGYVWDTQSDMLLALIGAICALLTLRKIHNTQLKYII
;
A
#
# COMPACT_ATOMS: atom_id res chain seq x y z
N MET A 1 20.20 0.39 11.00
CA MET A 1 18.82 0.57 10.50
C MET A 1 18.59 -0.12 9.16
N ARG A 2 19.39 0.11 8.11
CA ARG A 2 19.21 -0.54 6.79
C ARG A 2 19.26 -2.07 6.84
N ALA A 3 20.25 -2.65 7.53
CA ALA A 3 20.35 -4.10 7.70
C ALA A 3 19.10 -4.69 8.37
N LEU A 4 18.66 -4.10 9.50
CA LEU A 4 17.43 -4.55 10.18
C LEU A 4 16.20 -4.49 9.28
N TRP A 5 16.04 -3.40 8.52
CA TRP A 5 14.94 -3.25 7.56
C TRP A 5 14.94 -4.37 6.52
N LEU A 6 16.10 -4.62 5.89
CA LEU A 6 16.25 -5.67 4.87
C LEU A 6 16.04 -7.06 5.48
N THR A 7 16.57 -7.29 6.67
CA THR A 7 16.37 -8.55 7.40
C THR A 7 14.88 -8.81 7.62
N VAL A 8 14.13 -7.84 8.13
CA VAL A 8 12.68 -8.01 8.34
C VAL A 8 11.96 -8.23 7.02
N PHE A 9 12.26 -7.42 5.99
CA PHE A 9 11.66 -7.59 4.66
C PHE A 9 11.87 -8.99 4.11
N PHE A 10 13.12 -9.46 4.06
CA PHE A 10 13.44 -10.77 3.48
C PHE A 10 12.94 -11.94 4.34
N LEU A 11 12.92 -11.81 5.67
CA LEU A 11 12.34 -12.83 6.53
C LEU A 11 10.84 -13.01 6.25
N VAL A 12 10.09 -11.90 6.15
CA VAL A 12 8.64 -11.96 5.88
C VAL A 12 8.38 -12.39 4.44
N PHE A 13 9.17 -11.94 3.47
CA PHE A 13 9.07 -12.35 2.08
C PHE A 13 9.32 -13.84 1.88
N ILE A 14 10.36 -14.38 2.51
CA ILE A 14 10.64 -15.82 2.46
C ILE A 14 9.51 -16.58 3.13
N TRP A 15 9.08 -16.15 4.32
CA TRP A 15 7.96 -16.78 5.02
C TRP A 15 6.69 -16.82 4.17
N SER A 16 6.32 -15.71 3.53
CA SER A 16 5.09 -15.66 2.74
C SER A 16 5.10 -16.64 1.57
N GLY A 17 6.27 -16.91 0.98
CA GLY A 17 6.44 -17.87 -0.11
C GLY A 17 6.54 -19.34 0.32
N ILE A 18 6.61 -19.64 1.62
CA ILE A 18 6.60 -21.02 2.12
C ILE A 18 5.15 -21.50 2.17
N LYS A 19 4.74 -22.29 1.17
CA LYS A 19 3.37 -22.86 1.07
C LYS A 19 2.26 -21.78 1.21
N PRO A 20 2.25 -20.73 0.38
CA PRO A 20 1.09 -19.84 0.31
C PRO A 20 -0.14 -20.65 -0.12
N HIS A 21 -1.32 -20.13 0.17
CA HIS A 21 -2.58 -20.77 -0.19
C HIS A 21 -2.70 -20.99 -1.71
N ASP A 22 -2.31 -19.98 -2.51
CA ASP A 22 -2.17 -20.10 -3.96
C ASP A 22 -0.94 -19.32 -4.46
N TYR A 23 -0.09 -19.97 -5.26
CA TYR A 23 1.16 -19.37 -5.74
C TYR A 23 0.95 -18.28 -6.79
N TYR A 24 -0.13 -18.36 -7.58
CA TYR A 24 -0.42 -17.35 -8.60
C TYR A 24 -0.94 -16.07 -7.95
N THR A 25 -1.89 -16.17 -7.02
CA THR A 25 -2.35 -15.06 -6.19
C THR A 25 -1.21 -14.49 -5.36
N TRP A 26 -0.38 -15.34 -4.72
CA TRP A 26 0.80 -14.87 -4.00
C TRP A 26 1.72 -14.01 -4.88
N LEU A 27 1.96 -14.42 -6.13
CA LEU A 27 2.80 -13.65 -7.05
C LEU A 27 2.19 -12.27 -7.33
N LEU A 28 0.88 -12.21 -7.60
CA LEU A 28 0.19 -10.96 -7.89
C LEU A 28 0.21 -10.01 -6.70
N GLU A 29 -0.13 -10.50 -5.51
CA GLU A 29 -0.19 -9.72 -4.27
C GLU A 29 1.17 -9.23 -3.78
N VAL A 30 2.22 -10.05 -3.94
CA VAL A 30 3.56 -9.73 -3.44
C VAL A 30 4.39 -8.94 -4.47
N ALA A 31 4.03 -8.97 -5.76
CA ALA A 31 4.75 -8.25 -6.81
C ALA A 31 4.94 -6.75 -6.52
N PRO A 32 3.94 -5.98 -6.03
CA PRO A 32 4.13 -4.57 -5.68
C PRO A 32 5.20 -4.35 -4.61
N ALA A 33 5.34 -5.26 -3.63
CA ALA A 33 6.38 -5.19 -2.61
C ALA A 33 7.78 -5.40 -3.21
N VAL A 34 7.92 -6.35 -4.15
CA VAL A 34 9.18 -6.62 -4.86
C VAL A 34 9.55 -5.44 -5.76
N ILE A 35 8.60 -4.87 -6.48
CA ILE A 35 8.81 -3.66 -7.29
C ILE A 35 9.25 -2.50 -6.39
N GLY A 36 8.60 -2.33 -5.24
CA GLY A 36 8.93 -1.30 -4.25
C GLY A 36 10.39 -1.37 -3.78
N ILE A 37 10.88 -2.54 -3.36
CA ILE A 37 12.28 -2.68 -2.90
C ILE A 37 13.28 -2.44 -4.04
N VAL A 38 12.98 -2.85 -5.28
CA VAL A 38 13.82 -2.57 -6.44
C VAL A 38 13.91 -1.06 -6.70
N ILE A 39 12.79 -0.35 -6.68
CA ILE A 39 12.77 1.11 -6.84
C ILE A 39 13.57 1.79 -5.71
N LEU A 40 13.41 1.35 -4.46
CA LEU A 40 14.18 1.88 -3.34
C LEU A 40 15.68 1.64 -3.52
N ALA A 41 16.11 0.46 -3.96
CA ALA A 41 17.51 0.16 -4.21
C ALA A 41 18.11 1.04 -5.33
N LEU A 42 17.35 1.26 -6.42
CA LEU A 42 17.79 2.10 -7.54
C LEU A 42 17.85 3.59 -7.18
N THR A 43 17.00 4.05 -6.28
CA THR A 43 16.87 5.47 -5.91
C THR A 43 17.59 5.84 -4.62
N GLU A 44 18.10 4.88 -3.85
CA GLU A 44 18.69 5.11 -2.52
C GLU A 44 19.79 6.19 -2.51
N LYS A 45 20.62 6.24 -3.55
CA LYS A 45 21.74 7.19 -3.64
C LYS A 45 21.32 8.56 -4.18
N SER A 46 20.37 8.61 -5.11
CA SER A 46 19.95 9.84 -5.80
C SER A 46 18.80 10.56 -5.10
N PHE A 47 17.93 9.81 -4.41
CA PHE A 47 16.77 10.33 -3.70
C PHE A 47 16.47 9.46 -2.46
N PRO A 48 17.34 9.47 -1.42
CA PRO A 48 17.09 8.71 -0.20
C PRO A 48 15.82 9.22 0.49
N LEU A 49 14.88 8.33 0.82
CA LEU A 49 13.67 8.70 1.55
C LEU A 49 13.92 8.96 3.03
N THR A 50 12.98 9.64 3.69
CA THR A 50 13.02 9.80 5.14
C THR A 50 12.89 8.45 5.89
N PRO A 51 13.47 8.30 7.10
CA PRO A 51 13.34 7.08 7.90
C PRO A 51 11.89 6.66 8.16
N LEU A 52 10.98 7.63 8.33
CA LEU A 52 9.54 7.40 8.43
C LEU A 52 9.02 6.65 7.20
N LEU A 53 9.38 7.11 6.00
CA LEU A 53 8.93 6.51 4.76
C LEU A 53 9.48 5.10 4.55
N TYR A 54 10.76 4.85 4.85
CA TYR A 54 11.27 3.48 4.85
C TYR A 54 10.46 2.58 5.80
N PHE A 55 10.15 3.02 7.02
CA PHE A 55 9.34 2.26 7.96
C PHE A 55 7.93 1.98 7.43
N LEU A 56 7.24 3.00 6.90
CA LEU A 56 5.89 2.86 6.36
C LEU A 56 5.85 1.92 5.15
N ILE A 57 6.84 2.00 4.25
CA ILE A 57 6.94 1.10 3.10
C ILE A 57 7.13 -0.34 3.56
N LEU A 58 7.98 -0.60 4.56
CA LEU A 58 8.13 -1.95 5.11
C LEU A 58 6.82 -2.47 5.69
N LEU A 59 6.10 -1.65 6.46
CA LEU A 59 4.81 -2.04 7.02
C LEU A 59 3.81 -2.39 5.92
N HIS A 60 3.76 -1.61 4.84
CA HIS A 60 2.91 -1.90 3.69
C HIS A 60 3.34 -3.21 3.02
N CYS A 61 4.64 -3.42 2.76
CA CYS A 61 5.14 -4.67 2.18
C CYS A 61 4.76 -5.88 3.04
N ILE A 62 4.80 -5.76 4.37
CA ILE A 62 4.37 -6.84 5.28
C ILE A 62 2.87 -7.15 5.11
N VAL A 63 2.02 -6.12 4.97
CA VAL A 63 0.58 -6.32 4.71
C VAL A 63 0.36 -7.10 3.41
N LEU A 64 1.03 -6.68 2.33
CA LEU A 64 0.97 -7.39 1.04
C LEU A 64 1.45 -8.84 1.15
N MET A 65 2.52 -9.09 1.91
CA MET A 65 3.09 -10.43 2.07
C MET A 65 2.21 -11.35 2.93
N ILE A 66 1.57 -10.83 3.97
CA ILE A 66 0.59 -11.59 4.78
C ILE A 66 -0.61 -11.96 3.91
N GLY A 67 -1.14 -10.98 3.17
CA GLY A 67 -2.24 -11.21 2.26
C GLY A 67 -1.89 -12.16 1.12
N GLY A 68 -0.69 -12.07 0.53
CA GLY A 68 -0.22 -13.02 -0.46
C GLY A 68 -0.01 -14.44 0.09
N HIS A 69 0.38 -14.60 1.36
CA HIS A 69 0.55 -15.91 1.98
C HIS A 69 -0.78 -16.63 2.16
N TYR A 70 -1.79 -15.94 2.70
CA TYR A 70 -3.09 -16.53 2.98
C TYR A 70 -4.10 -16.39 1.84
N THR A 71 -3.89 -15.49 0.89
CA THR A 71 -4.93 -14.74 0.15
C THR A 71 -5.69 -13.76 1.04
N TYR A 72 -6.12 -12.64 0.46
CA TYR A 72 -6.85 -11.60 1.16
C TYR A 72 -8.22 -12.07 1.68
N ALA A 73 -8.77 -13.11 1.08
CA ALA A 73 -10.03 -13.72 1.47
C ALA A 73 -9.93 -14.63 2.72
N GLU A 74 -8.73 -15.03 3.14
CA GLU A 74 -8.54 -16.13 4.10
C GLU A 74 -7.52 -15.79 5.22
N VAL A 75 -7.20 -14.51 5.44
CA VAL A 75 -6.33 -14.13 6.56
C VAL A 75 -7.02 -14.48 7.89
N PRO A 76 -6.46 -15.39 8.72
CA PRO A 76 -7.22 -16.03 9.80
C PRO A 76 -7.78 -15.08 10.87
N PHE A 77 -7.10 -13.97 11.15
CA PHE A 77 -7.56 -13.01 12.17
C PHE A 77 -8.86 -12.28 11.78
N PHE A 78 -9.16 -12.21 10.48
CA PHE A 78 -10.29 -11.45 9.95
C PHE A 78 -11.54 -12.32 9.71
N GLU A 79 -11.44 -13.64 9.86
CA GLU A 79 -12.60 -14.53 9.76
C GLU A 79 -13.56 -14.30 10.93
N GLY A 80 -14.80 -13.88 10.63
CA GLY A 80 -15.84 -13.62 11.64
C GLY A 80 -15.52 -12.44 12.59
N LEU A 81 -14.49 -11.65 12.28
CA LEU A 81 -14.09 -10.52 13.12
C LEU A 81 -15.24 -9.50 13.22
N PHE A 82 -15.64 -9.16 14.45
CA PHE A 82 -16.82 -8.31 14.73
C PHE A 82 -18.15 -8.83 14.11
N GLY A 83 -18.26 -10.13 13.86
CA GLY A 83 -19.44 -10.73 13.23
C GLY A 83 -19.52 -10.47 11.73
N ALA A 84 -18.42 -10.10 11.08
CA ALA A 84 -18.37 -9.91 9.64
C ALA A 84 -18.67 -11.22 8.90
N GLU A 85 -19.52 -11.14 7.87
CA GLU A 85 -19.89 -12.28 7.01
C GLU A 85 -18.79 -12.66 6.01
N ARG A 86 -17.79 -11.78 5.83
CA ARG A 86 -16.66 -11.96 4.92
C ARG A 86 -15.34 -11.56 5.60
N ASN A 87 -14.22 -11.97 5.02
CA ASN A 87 -12.89 -11.55 5.45
C ASN A 87 -12.59 -10.13 4.95
N ASN A 88 -12.34 -9.18 5.85
CA ASN A 88 -12.10 -7.78 5.51
C ASN A 88 -10.61 -7.40 5.50
N TYR A 89 -9.70 -8.36 5.31
CA TYR A 89 -8.27 -8.05 5.25
C TYR A 89 -7.94 -7.07 4.12
N ASP A 90 -8.65 -7.17 3.00
CA ASP A 90 -8.49 -6.27 1.87
C ASP A 90 -8.69 -4.80 2.22
N LYS A 91 -9.64 -4.51 3.12
CA LYS A 91 -9.85 -3.16 3.67
C LYS A 91 -8.60 -2.60 4.35
N VAL A 92 -7.76 -3.46 4.95
CA VAL A 92 -6.45 -3.07 5.51
C VAL A 92 -5.46 -2.74 4.39
N GLY A 93 -5.43 -3.57 3.35
CA GLY A 93 -4.66 -3.32 2.12
C GLY A 93 -4.99 -1.95 1.54
N HIS A 94 -6.26 -1.67 1.28
CA HIS A 94 -6.71 -0.40 0.72
C HIS A 94 -6.46 0.79 1.63
N PHE A 95 -6.64 0.65 2.96
CA PHE A 95 -6.22 1.70 3.89
C PHE A 95 -4.73 2.02 3.76
N MET A 96 -3.87 1.00 3.73
CA MET A 96 -2.41 1.15 3.55
C MET A 96 -2.05 1.72 2.17
N GLN A 97 -2.81 1.35 1.14
CA GLN A 97 -2.71 1.86 -0.23
C GLN A 97 -3.08 3.34 -0.36
N GLY A 98 -3.94 3.86 0.51
CA GLY A 98 -4.10 5.30 0.69
C GLY A 98 -2.98 5.91 1.53
N PHE A 99 -2.69 5.30 2.67
CA PHE A 99 -1.88 5.88 3.74
C PHE A 99 -0.40 6.06 3.35
N VAL A 100 0.23 5.02 2.80
CA VAL A 100 1.67 5.03 2.52
C VAL A 100 1.98 5.81 1.23
N PRO A 101 1.29 5.58 0.10
CA PRO A 101 1.45 6.41 -1.10
C PRO A 101 1.23 7.90 -0.87
N ALA A 102 0.30 8.29 0.02
CA ALA A 102 0.13 9.71 0.37
C ALA A 102 1.40 10.34 0.94
N MET A 103 2.12 9.61 1.81
CA MET A 103 3.39 10.11 2.37
C MET A 103 4.52 10.09 1.35
N ILE A 104 4.56 9.08 0.45
CA ILE A 104 5.54 9.02 -0.65
C ILE A 104 5.34 10.23 -1.58
N ALA A 105 4.11 10.43 -2.04
CA ALA A 105 3.73 11.55 -2.90
C ALA A 105 4.02 12.89 -2.21
N ARG A 106 3.75 13.01 -0.90
CA ARG A 106 4.07 14.20 -0.12
C ARG A 106 5.56 14.51 -0.14
N GLU A 107 6.42 13.53 0.12
CA GLU A 107 7.87 13.73 0.12
C GLU A 107 8.39 14.13 -1.26
N ILE A 108 7.93 13.45 -2.31
CA ILE A 108 8.28 13.77 -3.69
C ILE A 108 7.84 15.20 -4.03
N CYS A 109 6.58 15.55 -3.77
CA CYS A 109 6.03 16.88 -4.08
C CYS A 109 6.81 18.00 -3.40
N ILE A 110 7.18 17.82 -2.13
CA ILE A 110 7.95 18.82 -1.37
C ILE A 110 9.38 18.93 -1.90
N ARG A 111 10.10 17.80 -2.00
CA ARG A 111 11.53 17.81 -2.34
C ARG A 111 11.81 18.12 -3.80
N LYS A 112 10.86 17.82 -4.69
CA LYS A 112 10.92 18.18 -6.12
C LYS A 112 10.24 19.52 -6.43
N GLN A 113 9.73 20.22 -5.41
CA GLN A 113 9.07 21.51 -5.58
C GLN A 113 7.97 21.48 -6.66
N VAL A 114 7.20 20.38 -6.71
CA VAL A 114 6.12 20.18 -7.71
C VAL A 114 5.09 21.29 -7.63
N PHE A 115 4.90 21.85 -6.43
CA PHE A 115 4.08 23.03 -6.18
C PHE A 115 4.98 24.23 -5.88
N ASN A 116 4.60 25.40 -6.42
CA ASN A 116 5.32 26.65 -6.19
C ASN A 116 5.44 26.96 -4.69
N ALA A 117 6.48 27.70 -4.28
CA ALA A 117 6.72 28.06 -2.87
C ALA A 117 5.54 28.81 -2.21
N HIS A 118 4.71 29.48 -3.01
CA HIS A 118 3.51 30.19 -2.56
C HIS A 118 2.23 29.35 -2.62
N ALA A 119 2.30 28.12 -3.15
CA ALA A 119 1.15 27.24 -3.22
C ALA A 119 0.70 26.85 -1.80
N SER A 120 -0.60 26.89 -1.56
CA SER A 120 -1.16 26.48 -0.29
C SER A 120 -0.84 25.01 -0.03
N THR A 121 -0.43 24.70 1.21
CA THR A 121 -0.32 23.32 1.69
C THR A 121 -1.59 22.52 1.43
N LEU A 122 -2.76 23.18 1.48
CA LEU A 122 -4.06 22.55 1.20
C LEU A 122 -4.17 22.05 -0.25
N TRP A 123 -3.67 22.81 -1.23
CA TRP A 123 -3.71 22.40 -2.63
C TRP A 123 -2.81 21.20 -2.91
N ARG A 124 -1.62 21.16 -2.30
CA ARG A 124 -0.75 19.98 -2.37
C ARG A 124 -1.44 18.77 -1.75
N ASP A 125 -1.99 18.92 -0.56
CA ASP A 125 -2.60 17.81 0.17
C ASP A 125 -3.87 17.30 -0.56
N PHE A 126 -4.68 18.21 -1.12
CA PHE A 126 -5.81 17.87 -2.00
C PHE A 126 -5.35 17.07 -3.22
N PHE A 127 -4.32 17.54 -3.93
CA PHE A 127 -3.75 16.82 -5.06
C PHE A 127 -3.27 15.42 -4.66
N ILE A 128 -2.58 15.29 -3.52
CA ILE A 128 -2.10 14.00 -3.03
C ILE A 128 -3.26 13.03 -2.77
N VAL A 129 -4.36 13.49 -2.17
CA VAL A 129 -5.55 12.66 -1.94
C VAL A 129 -6.16 12.22 -3.27
N CYS A 130 -6.31 13.13 -4.24
CA CYS A 130 -6.77 12.78 -5.59
C CYS A 130 -5.84 11.79 -6.29
N PHE A 131 -4.53 11.98 -6.16
CA PHE A 131 -3.52 11.06 -6.70
C PHE A 131 -3.65 9.66 -6.08
N CYS A 132 -3.81 9.55 -4.76
CA CYS A 132 -3.97 8.25 -4.10
C CYS A 132 -5.26 7.54 -4.54
N LEU A 133 -6.37 8.27 -4.69
CA LEU A 133 -7.59 7.72 -5.25
C LEU A 133 -7.41 7.26 -6.70
N ALA A 134 -6.76 8.05 -7.55
CA ALA A 134 -6.50 7.66 -8.93
C ALA A 134 -5.56 6.43 -9.01
N PHE A 135 -4.57 6.37 -8.12
CA PHE A 135 -3.66 5.23 -8.01
C PHE A 135 -4.39 3.96 -7.56
N SER A 136 -5.26 4.05 -6.54
CA SER A 136 -6.07 2.91 -6.11
C SER A 136 -7.06 2.47 -7.16
N ALA A 137 -7.72 3.40 -7.85
CA ALA A 137 -8.62 3.06 -8.95
C ALA A 137 -7.88 2.37 -10.10
N LEU A 138 -6.63 2.76 -10.38
CA LEU A 138 -5.81 2.06 -11.37
C LEU A 138 -5.50 0.62 -10.94
N TYR A 139 -5.22 0.40 -9.66
CA TYR A 139 -4.97 -0.95 -9.13
C TYR A 139 -6.21 -1.85 -9.32
N GLU A 140 -7.39 -1.36 -8.93
CA GLU A 140 -8.67 -2.07 -9.13
C GLU A 140 -8.94 -2.41 -10.60
N LEU A 141 -8.57 -1.51 -11.53
CA LEU A 141 -8.68 -1.79 -12.96
C LEU A 141 -7.71 -2.91 -13.41
N ILE A 142 -6.52 -2.98 -12.82
CA ILE A 142 -5.57 -4.07 -13.08
C ILE A 142 -6.14 -5.38 -12.55
N GLU A 143 -6.70 -5.39 -11.34
CA GLU A 143 -7.32 -6.58 -10.74
C GLU A 143 -8.48 -7.09 -11.57
N TRP A 144 -9.34 -6.17 -12.03
CA TRP A 144 -10.41 -6.49 -12.95
C TRP A 144 -9.91 -7.11 -14.27
N TRP A 145 -8.84 -6.58 -14.87
CA TRP A 145 -8.25 -7.16 -16.08
C TRP A 145 -7.63 -8.53 -15.84
N VAL A 146 -6.91 -8.71 -14.72
CA VAL A 146 -6.33 -10.00 -14.34
C VAL A 146 -7.43 -11.05 -14.15
N ALA A 147 -8.54 -10.66 -13.51
CA ALA A 147 -9.73 -11.51 -13.36
C ALA A 147 -10.31 -11.95 -14.70
N LEU A 148 -10.50 -11.02 -15.65
CA LEU A 148 -11.02 -11.33 -16.98
C LEU A 148 -10.12 -12.28 -17.78
N LEU A 149 -8.80 -12.14 -17.65
CA LEU A 149 -7.83 -12.94 -18.38
C LEU A 149 -7.60 -14.34 -17.79
N SER A 150 -7.81 -14.51 -16.48
CA SER A 150 -7.46 -15.76 -15.78
C SER A 150 -8.53 -16.85 -15.93
N GLY A 151 -9.79 -16.52 -16.26
CA GLY A 151 -10.87 -17.45 -16.60
C GLY A 151 -11.39 -18.34 -15.46
N THR A 152 -10.55 -18.68 -14.48
CA THR A 152 -10.81 -19.43 -13.24
C THR A 152 -9.80 -18.97 -12.17
N GLY A 153 -10.24 -18.61 -10.96
CA GLY A 153 -9.38 -18.07 -9.88
C GLY A 153 -9.45 -16.55 -9.69
N ALA A 154 -10.19 -15.85 -10.56
CA ALA A 154 -10.46 -14.42 -10.47
C ALA A 154 -11.11 -13.98 -9.15
N ASP A 155 -12.03 -14.79 -8.61
CA ASP A 155 -12.78 -14.45 -7.39
C ASP A 155 -11.88 -14.39 -6.14
N ALA A 156 -10.81 -15.19 -6.12
CA ALA A 156 -9.88 -15.25 -4.99
C ALA A 156 -8.95 -14.03 -4.94
N PHE A 157 -8.53 -13.53 -6.10
CA PHE A 157 -7.73 -12.31 -6.19
C PHE A 157 -8.58 -11.05 -6.04
N LEU A 158 -9.80 -11.02 -6.62
CA LEU A 158 -10.73 -9.92 -6.43
C LEU A 158 -11.26 -9.81 -4.99
N GLY A 159 -11.14 -10.87 -4.18
CA GLY A 159 -11.51 -10.83 -2.76
C GLY A 159 -12.98 -10.54 -2.45
N THR A 160 -13.87 -10.43 -3.45
CA THR A 160 -15.23 -9.88 -3.26
C THR A 160 -16.10 -10.68 -2.29
N GLN A 161 -15.93 -12.00 -2.24
CA GLN A 161 -16.70 -12.91 -1.37
C GLN A 161 -18.23 -12.67 -1.46
N GLY A 162 -18.73 -12.26 -2.63
CA GLY A 162 -20.15 -11.96 -2.86
C GLY A 162 -20.63 -10.60 -2.35
N TYR A 163 -19.75 -9.75 -1.84
CA TYR A 163 -20.09 -8.41 -1.37
C TYR A 163 -20.14 -7.39 -2.51
N VAL A 164 -21.34 -6.90 -2.81
CA VAL A 164 -21.59 -6.04 -3.98
C VAL A 164 -20.95 -4.64 -3.87
N TRP A 165 -20.66 -4.19 -2.64
CA TRP A 165 -20.10 -2.86 -2.39
C TRP A 165 -18.59 -2.87 -2.11
N ASP A 166 -17.90 -3.93 -2.55
CA ASP A 166 -16.52 -4.16 -2.13
C ASP A 166 -15.60 -3.03 -2.58
N THR A 167 -15.43 -2.90 -3.89
CA THR A 167 -14.64 -1.83 -4.52
C THR A 167 -15.01 -0.44 -4.00
N GLN A 168 -16.30 -0.11 -3.83
CA GLN A 168 -16.66 1.23 -3.33
C GLN A 168 -16.18 1.46 -1.89
N SER A 169 -16.30 0.45 -1.03
CA SER A 169 -15.82 0.54 0.35
C SER A 169 -14.29 0.46 0.43
N ASP A 170 -13.62 -0.27 -0.46
CA ASP A 170 -12.16 -0.27 -0.62
C ASP A 170 -11.63 1.11 -0.97
N MET A 171 -12.24 1.74 -1.99
CA MET A 171 -11.90 3.10 -2.39
C MET A 171 -12.15 4.11 -1.26
N LEU A 172 -13.19 3.92 -0.45
CA LEU A 172 -13.42 4.74 0.76
C LEU A 172 -12.30 4.54 1.79
N LEU A 173 -11.85 3.31 2.03
CA LEU A 173 -10.76 3.02 2.96
C LEU A 173 -9.43 3.62 2.48
N ALA A 174 -9.17 3.57 1.17
CA ALA A 174 -8.03 4.26 0.57
C ALA A 174 -8.11 5.79 0.75
N LEU A 175 -9.29 6.39 0.57
CA LEU A 175 -9.50 7.82 0.84
C LEU A 175 -9.20 8.17 2.30
N ILE A 176 -9.76 7.41 3.24
CA ILE A 176 -9.56 7.61 4.68
C ILE A 176 -8.07 7.46 5.01
N GLY A 177 -7.40 6.43 4.51
CA GLY A 177 -5.97 6.19 4.71
C GLY A 177 -5.13 7.39 4.27
N ALA A 178 -5.36 7.92 3.07
CA ALA A 178 -4.64 9.08 2.56
C ALA A 178 -4.83 10.34 3.43
N ILE A 179 -6.06 10.62 3.84
CA ILE A 179 -6.37 11.76 4.73
C ILE A 179 -5.70 11.56 6.09
N CYS A 180 -5.83 10.38 6.70
CA CYS A 180 -5.23 10.05 7.99
C CYS A 180 -3.71 10.23 7.97
N ALA A 181 -3.02 9.77 6.92
CA ALA A 181 -1.58 9.94 6.79
C ALA A 181 -1.17 11.42 6.80
N LEU A 182 -1.82 12.25 5.99
CA LEU A 182 -1.50 13.67 5.85
C LEU A 182 -1.82 14.49 7.12
N LEU A 183 -2.80 14.07 7.91
CA LEU A 183 -3.16 14.71 9.17
C LEU A 183 -2.24 14.29 10.31
N THR A 184 -1.95 13.00 10.44
CA THR A 184 -1.27 12.43 11.61
C THR A 184 0.26 12.52 11.51
N LEU A 185 0.84 12.32 10.32
CA LEU A 185 2.29 12.17 10.16
C LEU A 185 3.01 13.46 9.75
N ARG A 186 2.27 14.52 9.43
CA ARG A 186 2.81 15.81 8.93
C ARG A 186 3.93 16.36 9.79
N LYS A 187 3.75 16.39 11.11
CA LYS A 187 4.71 17.01 12.04
C LYS A 187 6.03 16.24 12.03
N ILE A 188 5.97 14.93 12.19
CA ILE A 188 7.14 14.04 12.20
C ILE A 188 7.87 14.11 10.85
N HIS A 189 7.11 14.02 9.76
CA HIS A 189 7.68 14.09 8.41
C HIS A 189 8.37 15.42 8.12
N ASN A 190 7.74 16.55 8.49
CA ASN A 190 8.36 17.87 8.36
C ASN A 190 9.67 17.99 9.14
N THR A 191 9.75 17.40 10.34
CA THR A 191 10.98 17.37 11.11
C THR A 191 12.06 16.57 10.38
N GLN A 192 11.75 15.38 9.88
CA GLN A 192 12.73 14.54 9.16
C GLN A 192 13.20 15.17 7.85
N LEU A 193 12.32 15.87 7.12
CA LEU A 193 12.69 16.56 5.88
C LEU A 193 13.76 17.63 6.08
N LYS A 194 13.84 18.28 7.25
CA LYS A 194 14.88 19.28 7.55
C LYS A 194 16.29 18.70 7.63
N TYR A 195 16.43 17.39 7.81
CA TYR A 195 17.71 16.70 7.94
C TYR A 195 18.11 15.95 6.65
N ILE A 196 17.25 15.95 5.63
CA ILE A 196 17.44 15.23 4.37
C ILE A 196 17.53 16.17 3.16
N ILE A 197 17.03 17.41 3.31
CA ILE A 197 17.19 18.54 2.39
C ILE A 197 18.40 19.34 2.84
#